data_AF-A0A497UPG5-F1
#
_entry.id   AF-A0A497UPG5-F1
#
_cell.length_a   1.000
_cell.length_b   1.000
_cell.length_c   1.000
_cell.angle_alpha   90.00
_cell.angle_beta   90.00
_cell.angle_gamma   90.00
#
_symmetry.space_group_name_H-M   'P 1'
#
loop_
_entity.id
_entity.type
_entity.pdbx_description
1 polymer ?
#
loop_
_entity_poly.entity_id
_entity_poly.type
_entity_poly.pdbx_seq_one_letter_code
_entity_poly.pdbx_strand_id
1 'polypeptide(L)'
;MNRYKYTTWFSILTLPLAFFAILAGGGGHGTYFPLLVLFPFSLLGTFFNEEIPLFIGIIQLPIYGFLMDKLGIKKALPVIVAIHIIGMCTVFMLRRDFFS
;
A
#
# COMPACT_ATOMS: atom_id res chain seq x y z
N MET A 1 18.40 2.70 21.10
CA MET A 1 17.63 2.12 19.97
C MET A 1 16.49 3.06 19.62
N ASN A 2 16.33 3.43 18.34
CA ASN A 2 15.25 4.31 17.92
C ASN A 2 13.88 3.64 18.19
N ARG A 3 12.99 4.32 18.91
CA ARG A 3 11.69 3.79 19.35
C ARG A 3 10.76 3.50 18.16
N TYR A 4 10.97 4.15 17.02
CA TYR A 4 10.14 4.06 15.82
C TYR A 4 10.93 3.63 14.59
N LYS A 5 11.75 2.58 14.74
CA LYS A 5 12.66 2.11 13.69
C LYS A 5 11.87 1.73 12.43
N TYR A 6 10.86 0.90 12.55
CA TYR A 6 10.11 0.41 11.39
C TYR A 6 9.26 1.50 10.76
N THR A 7 8.61 2.35 11.57
CA THR A 7 7.87 3.53 11.11
C THR A 7 8.74 4.42 10.24
N THR A 8 9.96 4.72 10.70
CA THR A 8 10.91 5.57 9.96
C THR A 8 11.31 4.93 8.63
N TRP A 9 11.71 3.65 8.66
CA TRP A 9 12.11 2.94 7.43
C TRP A 9 10.98 2.84 6.41
N PHE A 10 9.77 2.49 6.85
CA PHE A 10 8.62 2.36 5.96
C PHE A 10 8.17 3.71 5.41
N SER A 11 8.27 4.79 6.21
CA SER A 11 8.00 6.15 5.73
C SER A 11 8.99 6.57 4.63
N ILE A 12 10.28 6.31 4.82
CA ILE A 12 11.31 6.60 3.81
C ILE A 12 11.08 5.75 2.55
N LEU A 13 10.76 4.46 2.70
CA LEU A 13 10.49 3.56 1.57
C LEU A 13 9.21 3.90 0.80
N THR A 14 8.25 4.57 1.44
CA THR A 14 7.00 4.96 0.79
C THR A 14 7.25 5.81 -0.45
N LEU A 15 8.15 6.80 -0.36
CA LEU A 15 8.42 7.73 -1.45
C LEU A 15 8.94 7.05 -2.73
N PRO A 16 10.05 6.27 -2.72
CA PRO A 16 10.54 5.62 -3.92
C PRO A 16 9.58 4.55 -4.44
N LEU A 17 8.88 3.82 -3.56
CA LEU A 17 7.90 2.81 -3.98
C LEU A 17 6.67 3.43 -4.62
N ALA A 18 6.16 4.54 -4.07
CA ALA A 18 5.04 5.27 -4.64
C ALA A 18 5.44 5.89 -5.99
N PHE A 19 6.62 6.48 -6.08
CA PHE A 19 7.15 7.00 -7.34
C PHE A 19 7.25 5.91 -8.41
N PHE A 20 7.80 4.74 -8.07
CA PHE A 20 7.86 3.59 -8.97
C PHE A 20 6.46 3.13 -9.41
N ALA A 21 5.51 3.02 -8.48
CA ALA A 21 4.14 2.60 -8.80
C ALA A 21 3.41 3.60 -9.72
N ILE A 22 3.61 4.89 -9.51
CA ILE A 22 3.02 5.95 -10.35
C ILE A 22 3.63 5.93 -11.74
N LEU A 23 4.96 5.79 -11.87
CA LEU A 23 5.63 5.66 -13.17
C LEU A 23 5.11 4.45 -13.95
N ALA A 24 4.92 3.31 -13.28
CA ALA A 24 4.38 2.11 -13.91
C ALA A 24 2.94 2.29 -14.42
N GLY A 25 2.13 3.12 -13.74
CA GLY A 25 0.78 3.48 -14.18
C GLY A 25 0.75 4.31 -15.47
N GLY A 26 1.85 4.94 -15.86
CA GLY A 26 2.03 5.55 -17.19
C GLY A 26 0.96 6.59 -17.58
N GLY A 27 0.36 7.28 -16.61
CA GLY A 27 -0.72 8.25 -16.88
C GLY A 27 -2.02 7.64 -17.43
N GLY A 28 -2.27 6.34 -17.21
CA GLY A 28 -3.46 5.63 -17.69
C GLY A 28 -3.23 4.67 -18.86
N HIS A 29 -2.02 4.69 -19.44
CA HIS A 29 -1.62 3.74 -20.49
C HIS A 29 -0.66 2.64 -19.99
N GLY A 30 -0.26 2.71 -18.72
CA GLY A 30 0.62 1.73 -18.09
C GLY A 30 -0.15 0.63 -17.38
N THR A 31 0.49 0.03 -16.38
CA THR A 31 -0.11 -1.03 -15.56
C THR A 31 -0.28 -0.56 -14.11
N TYR A 32 -1.47 -0.80 -13.56
CA TYR A 32 -1.73 -0.56 -12.14
C TYR A 32 -1.21 -1.68 -11.24
N PHE A 33 -0.61 -2.74 -11.80
CA PHE A 33 -0.18 -3.91 -11.03
C PHE A 33 0.82 -3.57 -9.91
N PRO A 34 1.85 -2.73 -10.12
CA PRO A 34 2.73 -2.31 -9.04
C PRO A 34 2.01 -1.50 -7.96
N LEU A 35 1.02 -0.69 -8.33
CA LEU A 35 0.21 0.07 -7.38
C LEU A 35 -0.68 -0.86 -6.54
N LEU A 36 -1.24 -1.91 -7.15
CA LEU A 36 -1.98 -2.96 -6.45
C LEU A 36 -1.11 -3.69 -5.43
N VAL A 37 0.08 -4.13 -5.84
CA VAL A 37 0.98 -4.93 -5.00
C VAL A 37 1.57 -4.12 -3.85
N LEU A 38 1.88 -2.84 -4.08
CA LEU A 38 2.55 -2.02 -3.08
C LEU A 38 1.56 -1.23 -2.22
N PHE A 39 0.45 -0.76 -2.80
CA PHE A 39 -0.50 0.15 -2.18
C PHE A 39 -1.97 -0.24 -2.46
N PRO A 40 -2.39 -1.47 -2.12
CA PRO A 40 -3.73 -1.95 -2.40
C PRO A 40 -4.82 -1.06 -1.80
N PHE A 41 -4.58 -0.46 -0.62
CA PHE A 41 -5.58 0.41 0.02
C PHE A 41 -5.78 1.74 -0.70
N SER A 42 -4.77 2.22 -1.42
CA SER A 42 -4.92 3.38 -2.31
C SER A 42 -5.89 3.06 -3.45
N LEU A 43 -5.81 1.87 -4.05
CA LEU A 43 -6.75 1.46 -5.08
C LEU A 43 -8.12 1.07 -4.51
N LEU A 44 -8.19 0.49 -3.32
CA LEU A 44 -9.47 0.17 -2.68
C LEU A 44 -10.32 1.43 -2.47
N GLY A 45 -9.67 2.55 -2.15
CA GLY A 45 -10.36 3.83 -2.03
C GLY A 45 -11.05 4.31 -3.32
N THR A 46 -10.62 3.83 -4.49
CA THR A 46 -11.28 4.14 -5.78
C THR A 46 -12.68 3.55 -5.90
N PHE A 47 -13.08 2.64 -5.00
CA PHE A 47 -14.44 2.14 -4.94
C PHE A 47 -15.42 3.18 -4.35
N PHE A 48 -14.92 4.01 -3.43
CA PHE A 48 -15.73 5.03 -2.76
C PHE A 48 -15.65 6.40 -3.43
N ASN A 49 -14.62 6.62 -4.25
CA ASN A 49 -14.35 7.86 -4.96
C ASN A 49 -13.77 7.52 -6.33
N GLU A 50 -14.10 8.21 -7.40
CA GLU A 50 -13.59 7.83 -8.73
C GLU A 50 -12.07 8.01 -8.85
N GLU A 51 -11.50 8.90 -8.03
CA GLU A 51 -10.06 9.18 -7.98
C GLU A 51 -9.30 8.22 -7.05
N ILE A 52 -7.99 8.04 -7.32
CA ILE A 52 -7.09 7.27 -6.45
C ILE A 52 -6.69 8.13 -5.24
N PRO A 53 -7.13 7.81 -4.00
CA PRO A 53 -6.74 8.57 -2.82
C PRO A 53 -5.28 8.30 -2.41
N LEU A 54 -4.36 9.05 -3.02
CA LEU A 54 -2.92 8.94 -2.79
C LEU A 54 -2.54 9.07 -1.31
N PHE A 55 -3.28 9.86 -0.53
CA PHE A 55 -3.06 9.99 0.92
C PHE A 55 -3.17 8.64 1.65
N ILE A 56 -4.12 7.78 1.27
CA ILE A 56 -4.29 6.45 1.87
C ILE A 56 -3.08 5.58 1.55
N GLY A 57 -2.59 5.62 0.30
CA GLY A 57 -1.36 4.93 -0.10
C GLY A 57 -0.13 5.42 0.67
N ILE A 58 0.02 6.73 0.82
CA ILE A 58 1.17 7.35 1.51
C ILE A 58 1.22 6.97 2.98
N ILE A 59 0.08 6.93 3.69
CA ILE A 59 0.07 6.57 5.12
C ILE A 59 0.16 5.06 5.35
N GLN A 60 -0.11 4.24 4.34
CA GLN A 60 -0.22 2.79 4.44
C GLN A 60 1.02 2.14 5.07
N LEU A 61 2.20 2.37 4.48
CA LEU A 61 3.45 1.78 4.96
C LEU A 61 3.90 2.36 6.31
N PRO A 62 3.82 3.70 6.57
CA PRO A 62 4.04 4.25 7.90
C PRO A 62 3.18 3.59 8.99
N ILE A 63 1.89 3.31 8.71
CA ILE A 63 1.00 2.62 9.65
C ILE A 63 1.51 1.20 9.93
N TYR A 64 1.96 0.46 8.91
CA TYR A 64 2.55 -0.87 9.12
C TYR A 64 3.78 -0.80 10.02
N GLY A 65 4.69 0.15 9.75
CA GLY A 65 5.88 0.37 10.56
C GLY A 65 5.52 0.72 12.01
N PHE A 66 4.52 1.59 12.22
CA PHE A 66 4.04 1.97 13.54
C PHE A 66 3.47 0.78 14.33
N LEU A 67 2.65 -0.06 13.68
CA LEU A 67 2.11 -1.27 14.29
C LEU A 67 3.23 -2.26 14.67
N MET A 68 4.26 -2.39 13.83
CA MET A 68 5.42 -3.23 14.11
C MET A 68 6.26 -2.71 15.29
N ASP A 69 6.47 -1.40 15.38
CA ASP A 69 7.18 -0.77 16.50
C ASP A 69 6.37 -0.89 17.81
N LYS A 70 5.03 -0.78 17.76
CA LYS A 70 4.17 -0.76 18.95
C LYS A 70 3.81 -2.15 19.48
N LEU A 71 3.46 -3.09 18.61
CA LEU A 71 2.97 -4.42 18.96
C LEU A 71 4.07 -5.50 18.89
N GLY A 72 5.21 -5.15 18.31
CA GLY A 72 6.33 -6.04 18.04
C GLY A 72 6.15 -6.81 16.72
N ILE A 73 7.24 -6.92 15.97
CA ILE A 73 7.28 -7.52 14.63
C ILE A 73 6.62 -8.91 14.54
N LYS A 74 6.88 -9.81 15.52
CA LYS A 74 6.38 -11.18 15.48
C LYS A 74 4.85 -11.26 15.56
N LYS A 75 4.20 -10.29 16.20
CA LYS A 75 2.74 -10.22 16.32
C LYS A 75 2.11 -9.40 15.19
N ALA A 76 2.71 -8.27 14.86
CA ALA A 76 2.16 -7.34 13.89
C ALA A 76 2.32 -7.83 12.45
N LEU A 77 3.48 -8.37 12.08
CA LEU A 77 3.81 -8.65 10.68
C LEU A 77 2.85 -9.67 10.02
N PRO A 78 2.51 -10.83 10.64
CA PRO A 78 1.58 -11.77 10.03
C PRO A 78 0.19 -11.14 9.79
N VAL A 79 -0.28 -10.33 10.73
CA VAL A 79 -1.58 -9.65 10.65
C VAL A 79 -1.56 -8.59 9.53
N ILE A 80 -0.50 -7.79 9.47
CA ILE A 80 -0.32 -6.78 8.40
C ILE A 80 -0.29 -7.46 7.04
N VAL A 81 0.50 -8.53 6.87
CA VAL A 81 0.59 -9.26 5.61
C VAL A 81 -0.76 -9.86 5.22
N ALA A 82 -1.47 -10.48 6.16
CA ALA A 82 -2.80 -11.03 5.90
C ALA A 82 -3.79 -9.94 5.44
N ILE A 83 -3.87 -8.81 6.16
CA ILE A 83 -4.73 -7.67 5.81
C ILE A 83 -4.35 -7.11 4.43
N HIS A 84 -3.05 -6.99 4.16
CA HIS A 84 -2.54 -6.47 2.89
C HIS A 84 -2.93 -7.38 1.71
N ILE A 85 -2.72 -8.69 1.83
CA ILE A 85 -3.09 -9.67 0.80
C ILE A 85 -4.60 -9.68 0.60
N ILE A 86 -5.40 -9.66 1.67
CA ILE A 86 -6.85 -9.56 1.56
C ILE A 86 -7.25 -8.28 0.80
N GLY A 87 -6.62 -7.14 1.11
CA GLY A 87 -6.81 -5.89 0.38
C GLY A 87 -6.47 -6.02 -1.10
N MET A 88 -5.32 -6.60 -1.44
CA MET A 88 -4.92 -6.86 -2.83
C MET A 88 -5.94 -7.73 -3.57
N CYS A 89 -6.33 -8.87 -2.98
CA CYS A 89 -7.31 -9.77 -3.59
C CYS A 89 -8.66 -9.07 -3.78
N THR A 90 -9.10 -8.30 -2.78
CA THR A 90 -10.37 -7.55 -2.84
C THR A 90 -10.35 -6.55 -3.99
N VAL A 91 -9.29 -5.75 -4.11
CA VAL A 91 -9.15 -4.79 -5.22
C VAL A 91 -9.07 -5.51 -6.55
N PHE A 92 -8.29 -6.58 -6.66
CA PHE A 92 -8.15 -7.33 -7.90
C PHE A 92 -9.48 -7.92 -8.38
N MET A 93 -10.31 -8.43 -7.46
CA MET A 93 -11.62 -8.97 -7.80
C MET A 93 -12.63 -7.87 -8.16
N LEU A 94 -12.62 -6.74 -7.44
CA LEU A 94 -13.58 -5.66 -7.65
C LEU A 94 -13.22 -4.74 -8.83
N ARG A 95 -11.93 -4.61 -9.17
CA ARG A 95 -11.40 -3.70 -10.20
C ARG A 95 -10.54 -4.45 -11.22
N ARG A 96 -11.04 -5.59 -11.69
CA ARG A 96 -10.32 -6.45 -12.65
C ARG A 96 -10.01 -5.73 -13.97
N ASP A 97 -10.86 -4.77 -14.34
CA ASP A 97 -10.72 -3.89 -15.49
C ASP A 97 -9.43 -3.06 -15.47
N PHE A 98 -8.89 -2.76 -14.30
CA PHE A 98 -7.60 -2.05 -14.19
C PHE A 98 -6.38 -2.92 -14.54
N PHE A 99 -6.59 -4.23 -14.70
CA PHE A 99 -5.52 -5.22 -14.85
C PHE A 99 -5.72 -6.15 -16.06
N SER A 100 -6.75 -5.92 -16.88
CA SER A 100 -7.07 -6.71 -18.09
C SER A 100 -6.71 -5.91 -19.34
#